data_AF-A0A965VI62-F1
#
_entry.id   AF-A0A965VI62-F1
#
_cell.length_a   1.000
_cell.length_b   1.000
_cell.length_c   1.000
_cell.angle_alpha   90.00
_cell.angle_beta   90.00
_cell.angle_gamma   90.00
#
_symmetry.space_group_name_H-M   'P 1'
#
loop_
_entity.id
_entity.type
_entity.pdbx_description
1 polymer ?
#
loop_
_entity_poly.entity_id
_entity_poly.type
_entity_poly.pdbx_seq_one_letter_code
_entity_poly.pdbx_strand_id
1 'polypeptide(L)'
;PQSLKKTSRLCILDEDVPGGASAYIFQQLQTQYNIYSLLDAAPVFISAKAHRPAYGSDGDYFSKPNADDVYEVLYAIMQESNPQRFQ
;
A
#
# COMPACT_ATOMS: atom_id res chain seq x y z
N PRO A 1 -1.23 -16.23 3.84
CA PRO A 1 -2.14 -15.99 2.69
C PRO A 1 -1.53 -16.47 1.37
N GLN A 2 -2.33 -17.09 0.51
CA GLN A 2 -1.85 -17.73 -0.73
C GLN A 2 -1.26 -16.73 -1.74
N SER A 3 -1.78 -15.50 -1.77
CA SER A 3 -1.26 -14.41 -2.60
C SER A 3 0.18 -14.03 -2.24
N LEU A 4 0.44 -13.77 -0.95
CA LEU A 4 1.78 -13.42 -0.44
C LEU A 4 2.85 -14.46 -0.79
N LYS A 5 2.51 -15.76 -0.68
CA LYS A 5 3.44 -16.84 -1.06
C LYS A 5 3.80 -16.85 -2.55
N LYS A 6 2.96 -16.25 -3.40
CA LYS A 6 3.14 -16.20 -4.85
C LYS A 6 3.85 -14.92 -5.29
N THR A 7 3.57 -13.79 -4.64
CA THR A 7 4.06 -12.46 -5.05
C THR A 7 5.27 -11.99 -4.25
N SER A 8 5.47 -12.55 -3.06
CA SER A 8 6.47 -12.16 -2.06
C SER A 8 6.46 -10.66 -1.70
N ARG A 9 5.34 -9.97 -1.94
CA ARG A 9 5.19 -8.52 -1.81
C ARG A 9 3.82 -8.18 -1.26
N LEU A 10 3.75 -7.11 -0.48
CA LEU A 10 2.54 -6.61 0.16
C LEU A 10 2.40 -5.11 -0.07
N CYS A 11 1.25 -4.72 -0.60
CA CYS A 11 0.80 -3.34 -0.62
C CYS A 11 -0.57 -3.29 0.07
N ILE A 12 -0.75 -2.37 1.03
CA ILE A 12 -2.03 -2.14 1.69
C ILE A 12 -2.50 -0.73 1.32
N LEU A 13 -3.66 -0.66 0.67
CA LEU A 13 -4.33 0.58 0.31
C LEU A 13 -5.42 0.87 1.34
N ASP A 14 -5.43 2.11 1.82
CA ASP A 14 -6.39 2.66 2.76
C ASP A 14 -6.87 4.00 2.20
N GLU A 15 -8.17 4.28 2.24
CA GLU A 15 -8.69 5.59 1.84
C GLU A 15 -8.35 6.64 2.90
N ASP A 16 -8.30 6.21 4.16
CA ASP A 16 -8.16 7.08 5.32
C ASP A 16 -6.70 7.39 5.64
N VAL A 17 -6.51 8.20 6.67
CA VAL A 17 -5.20 8.63 7.16
C VAL A 17 -4.30 7.45 7.58
N PRO A 18 -2.97 7.63 7.58
CA PRO A 18 -2.04 6.55 7.88
C PRO A 18 -2.22 6.04 9.32
N GLY A 19 -2.00 4.74 9.51
CA GLY A 19 -1.98 4.13 10.84
C GLY A 19 -3.33 3.63 11.36
N GLY A 20 -4.40 3.76 10.56
CA GLY A 20 -5.74 3.23 10.85
C GLY A 20 -5.88 1.74 10.52
N ALA A 21 -6.86 1.42 9.66
CA ALA A 21 -7.18 0.04 9.28
C ALA A 21 -5.97 -0.67 8.66
N SER A 22 -5.19 0.04 7.86
CA SER A 22 -3.92 -0.43 7.28
C SER A 22 -2.94 -1.02 8.31
N ALA A 23 -2.73 -0.34 9.45
CA ALA A 23 -1.84 -0.83 10.50
C ALA A 23 -2.39 -2.07 11.20
N TYR A 24 -3.69 -2.11 11.45
CA TYR A 24 -4.36 -3.27 12.04
C TYR A 24 -4.27 -4.50 11.12
N ILE A 25 -4.52 -4.35 9.82
CA ILE A 25 -4.39 -5.42 8.84
C ILE A 25 -2.96 -5.98 8.84
N PHE A 26 -1.95 -5.10 8.81
CA PHE A 26 -0.56 -5.52 8.86
C PHE A 26 -0.23 -6.28 10.15
N GLN A 27 -0.69 -5.78 11.30
CA GLN A 27 -0.52 -6.44 12.58
C GLN A 27 -1.15 -7.84 12.59
N GLN A 28 -2.37 -7.99 12.08
CA GLN A 28 -3.06 -9.29 12.02
C GLN A 28 -2.31 -10.26 11.10
N LEU A 29 -1.86 -9.80 9.93
CA LEU A 29 -1.07 -10.62 9.02
C LEU A 29 0.21 -11.11 9.68
N GLN A 30 0.92 -10.22 10.38
CA GLN A 30 2.15 -10.57 11.07
C GLN A 30 1.91 -11.53 12.25
N THR A 31 0.88 -11.27 13.06
CA THR A 31 0.58 -12.07 14.26
C THR A 31 0.09 -13.48 13.91
N GLN A 32 -0.73 -13.62 12.86
CA GLN A 32 -1.32 -14.91 12.50
C GLN A 32 -0.45 -15.73 11.54
N TYR A 33 0.32 -15.08 10.66
CA TYR A 33 1.02 -15.76 9.57
C TYR A 33 2.53 -15.53 9.51
N ASN A 34 3.10 -14.70 10.40
CA ASN A 34 4.52 -14.34 10.43
C ASN A 34 5.08 -14.00 9.03
N ILE A 35 4.46 -13.02 8.38
CA ILE A 35 4.62 -12.74 6.95
C ILE A 35 6.02 -12.26 6.56
N TYR A 36 6.87 -11.80 7.49
CA TYR A 36 8.23 -11.35 7.17
C TYR A 36 9.07 -12.39 6.43
N SER A 37 8.89 -13.68 6.72
CA SER A 37 9.61 -14.75 6.03
C SER A 37 9.15 -14.98 4.58
N LEU A 38 8.03 -14.37 4.18
CA LEU A 38 7.44 -14.46 2.86
C LEU A 38 7.65 -13.20 2.03
N LEU A 39 8.33 -12.18 2.56
CA LEU A 39 8.50 -10.88 1.91
C LEU A 39 9.92 -10.72 1.37
N ASP A 40 10.03 -10.41 0.09
CA ASP A 40 11.30 -10.07 -0.56
C ASP A 40 11.61 -8.57 -0.49
N ALA A 41 10.60 -7.75 -0.17
CA ALA A 41 10.69 -6.30 -0.04
C ALA A 41 9.83 -5.82 1.13
N ALA A 42 10.12 -4.61 1.62
CA ALA A 42 9.33 -4.01 2.68
C ALA A 42 7.86 -3.83 2.23
N PRO A 43 6.88 -4.04 3.13
CA PRO A 43 5.49 -3.78 2.83
C PRO A 43 5.28 -2.29 2.57
N VAL A 44 4.46 -1.97 1.57
CA VAL A 44 4.13 -0.60 1.20
C VAL A 44 2.72 -0.26 1.64
N PHE A 45 2.52 0.96 2.12
CA PHE A 45 1.24 1.47 2.58
C PHE A 45 0.86 2.68 1.76
N ILE A 46 -0.32 2.65 1.14
CA ILE A 46 -0.90 3.76 0.41
C ILE A 46 -2.10 4.22 1.24
N SER A 47 -2.11 5.49 1.62
CA SER A 47 -3.14 6.08 2.49
C SER A 47 -3.36 7.54 2.15
N ALA A 48 -4.45 8.12 2.64
CA ALA A 48 -4.64 9.56 2.53
C ALA A 48 -3.51 10.32 3.22
N LYS A 49 -3.24 11.54 2.75
CA LYS A 49 -2.28 12.43 3.41
C LYS A 49 -2.79 12.79 4.80
N ALA A 50 -1.90 12.81 5.79
CA ALA A 50 -2.21 13.13 7.19
C ALA A 50 -2.52 14.62 7.43
N HIS A 51 -3.63 15.09 6.88
CA HIS A 51 -4.16 16.45 7.06
C HIS A 51 -5.69 16.41 7.05
N ARG A 52 -6.33 17.50 7.51
CA ARG A 52 -7.78 17.64 7.38
C ARG A 52 -8.13 17.90 5.92
N PRO A 53 -9.11 17.19 5.34
CA PRO A 53 -9.55 17.45 3.98
C PRO A 53 -10.13 18.85 3.87
N ALA A 54 -9.90 19.49 2.72
CA ALA A 54 -10.56 20.75 2.39
C ALA A 54 -12.08 20.53 2.25
N TYR A 55 -12.86 21.59 2.42
CA TYR A 55 -14.32 21.48 2.30
C TYR A 55 -14.75 21.28 0.84
N GLY A 56 -15.68 20.37 0.59
CA GLY A 56 -16.21 20.07 -0.74
C GLY A 56 -15.52 18.91 -1.45
N SER A 57 -15.98 18.60 -2.68
CA SER A 57 -15.49 17.48 -3.49
C SER A 57 -14.01 17.57 -3.85
N ASP A 58 -13.47 18.78 -3.95
CA ASP A 58 -12.06 19.00 -4.24
C ASP A 58 -11.17 18.50 -3.10
N GLY A 59 -11.66 18.52 -1.85
CA GLY A 59 -10.95 17.99 -0.69
C GLY A 59 -10.67 16.50 -0.81
N ASP A 60 -11.63 15.71 -1.29
CA ASP A 60 -11.46 14.27 -1.48
C ASP A 60 -10.38 13.97 -2.53
N TYR A 61 -10.32 14.74 -3.62
CA TYR A 61 -9.33 14.56 -4.68
C TYR A 61 -7.88 14.79 -4.21
N PHE A 62 -7.66 15.78 -3.34
CA PHE A 62 -6.32 16.10 -2.84
C PHE A 62 -5.90 15.31 -1.60
N SER A 63 -6.89 14.79 -0.87
CA SER A 63 -6.64 14.10 0.41
C SER A 63 -6.58 12.60 0.28
N LYS A 64 -7.43 11.98 -0.54
CA LYS A 64 -7.48 10.52 -0.72
C LYS A 64 -6.49 10.07 -1.80
N PRO A 65 -5.94 8.85 -1.68
CA PRO A 65 -5.10 8.30 -2.74
C PRO A 65 -5.94 8.09 -4.01
N ASN A 66 -5.48 8.65 -5.12
CA ASN A 66 -6.13 8.51 -6.41
C ASN A 66 -5.53 7.34 -7.22
N ALA A 67 -6.11 7.06 -8.39
CA ALA A 67 -5.67 5.94 -9.24
C ALA A 67 -4.23 6.10 -9.73
N ASP A 68 -3.79 7.33 -10.00
CA ASP A 68 -2.43 7.63 -10.46
C ASP A 68 -1.43 7.41 -9.32
N ASP A 69 -1.74 7.86 -8.09
CA ASP A 69 -0.92 7.60 -6.90
C ASP A 69 -0.73 6.09 -6.68
N VAL A 70 -1.82 5.32 -6.79
CA VAL A 70 -1.78 3.87 -6.65
C VAL A 70 -0.96 3.22 -7.76
N TYR A 71 -1.14 3.68 -9.01
CA TYR A 71 -0.39 3.18 -10.15
C TYR A 71 1.11 3.43 -9.98
N GLU A 72 1.53 4.65 -9.65
CA GLU A 72 2.93 5.01 -9.50
C GLU A 72 3.62 4.16 -8.42
N VAL A 73 2.98 3.99 -7.26
CA VAL A 73 3.52 3.16 -6.18
C VAL A 73 3.64 1.70 -6.60
N LEU A 74 2.60 1.13 -7.22
CA LEU A 74 2.64 -0.26 -7.68
C LEU A 74 3.67 -0.46 -8.80
N TYR A 75 3.80 0.50 -9.71
CA TYR A 75 4.77 0.46 -10.80
C TYR A 75 6.20 0.49 -10.24
N ALA A 76 6.47 1.33 -9.24
CA ALA A 76 7.76 1.38 -8.56
C ALA A 76 8.12 0.04 -7.89
N ILE A 77 7.16 -0.60 -7.20
CA ILE A 77 7.35 -1.93 -6.60
C ILE A 77 7.69 -2.98 -7.67
N MET A 78 7.02 -2.92 -8.82
CA MET A 78 7.26 -3.84 -9.93
C MET A 78 8.59 -3.56 -10.65
N GLN A 79 8.98 -2.29 -10.75
CA GLN A 79 10.27 -1.87 -11.29
C GLN A 79 11.42 -2.31 -10.39
N GLU A 80 11.30 -2.20 -9.07
CA GLU A 80 12.29 -2.75 -8.12
C GLU A 80 12.44 -4.27 -8.27
N SER A 81 11.31 -4.97 -8.47
CA SER A 81 11.27 -6.43 -8.65
C SER A 81 11.88 -6.89 -9.98
N ASN A 82 11.57 -6.20 -11.06
CA ASN A 82 11.98 -6.57 -12.40
C ASN A 82 12.17 -5.33 -13.30
N PRO A 83 13.31 -4.64 -13.18
CA PRO A 83 13.56 -3.40 -13.92
C PRO A 83 13.56 -3.58 -15.44
N GLN A 84 13.90 -4.78 -15.93
CA GLN A 84 13.95 -5.06 -17.36
C GLN A 84 12.57 -5.09 -18.01
N ARG A 85 11.56 -5.55 -17.26
CA ARG A 85 10.17 -5.65 -17.72
C ARG A 85 9.37 -4.38 -17.48
N PHE A 86 9.70 -3.62 -16.44
CA PHE A 86 9.01 -2.40 -16.03
C PHE A 86 10.02 -1.25 -16.09
N GLN A 87 10.09 -0.58 -17.24
CA GLN A 87 10.94 0.58 -17.47
C GLN A 87 10.21 1.88 -17.15
#